data_AF-A0A952WKF4-F1
#
_entry.id   AF-A0A952WKF4-F1
#
_cell.length_a   1.000
_cell.length_b   1.000
_cell.length_c   1.000
_cell.angle_alpha   90.00
_cell.angle_beta   90.00
_cell.angle_gamma   90.00
#
_symmetry.space_group_name_H-M   'P 1'
#
loop_
_entity.id
_entity.type
_entity.pdbx_description
1 polymer ?
#
loop_
_entity_poly.entity_id
_entity_poly.type
_entity_poly.pdbx_seq_one_letter_code
_entity_poly.pdbx_strand_id
1 'polypeptide(L)'
;MSLTERQRILAETTAARDKAEALLRGLIEARQVSDRRLAELKLGDQLKKVTGKSSMDNAVAAAQRSVDMLNRALDDFKRDLSEEDLAMAYDPKK
;
A
#
# COMPACT_ATOMS: atom_id res chain seq x y z
N MET A 1 17.18 -18.64 0.42
CA MET A 1 17.66 -17.37 1.03
C MET A 1 18.08 -17.64 2.46
N SER A 2 19.08 -16.94 2.98
CA SER A 2 19.40 -17.02 4.41
C SER A 2 18.27 -16.42 5.26
N LEU A 3 18.16 -16.84 6.52
CA LEU A 3 17.16 -16.31 7.46
C LEU A 3 17.27 -14.77 7.58
N THR A 4 18.50 -14.25 7.58
CA THR A 4 18.81 -12.82 7.68
C THR A 4 18.36 -12.04 6.45
N GLU A 5 18.51 -12.59 5.24
CA GLU A 5 18.07 -11.93 4.01
C GLU A 5 16.53 -11.84 3.95
N ARG A 6 15.84 -12.90 4.38
CA ARG A 6 14.37 -12.90 4.46
C ARG A 6 13.84 -11.89 5.49
N GLN A 7 14.46 -11.81 6.67
CA GLN A 7 14.13 -10.81 7.69
C GLN A 7 14.30 -9.37 7.16
N ARG A 8 15.38 -9.13 6.41
CA ARG A 8 15.62 -7.84 5.76
C ARG A 8 14.52 -7.51 4.75
N ILE A 9 14.18 -8.43 3.85
CA ILE A 9 13.12 -8.22 2.85
C ILE A 9 11.77 -7.92 3.53
N LEU A 10 11.43 -8.64 4.61
CA LEU A 10 10.21 -8.41 5.36
C LEU A 10 10.18 -7.02 6.01
N ALA A 11 11.29 -6.59 6.62
CA ALA A 11 11.42 -5.26 7.19
C ALA A 11 11.31 -4.14 6.13
N GLU A 12 11.99 -4.30 4.99
CA GLU A 12 11.94 -3.35 3.88
C GLU A 12 10.53 -3.26 3.28
N THR A 13 9.86 -4.40 3.08
CA THR A 13 8.48 -4.45 2.55
C THR A 13 7.48 -3.81 3.52
N THR A 14 7.65 -4.05 4.83
CA THR A 14 6.82 -3.41 5.87
C THR A 14 7.02 -1.89 5.87
N ALA A 15 8.27 -1.42 5.83
CA ALA A 15 8.57 0.01 5.78
C ALA A 15 8.04 0.67 4.49
N ALA A 16 8.09 -0.04 3.36
CA ALA A 16 7.50 0.44 2.10
C ALA A 16 5.96 0.53 2.20
N ARG A 17 5.31 -0.44 2.84
CA ARG A 17 3.87 -0.45 3.07
C ARG A 17 3.44 0.73 3.94
N ASP A 18 4.15 1.00 5.03
CA ASP A 18 3.82 2.11 5.93
C ASP A 18 3.96 3.47 5.23
N LYS A 19 5.00 3.63 4.40
CA LYS A 19 5.16 4.83 3.55
C LYS A 19 4.03 4.98 2.54
N ALA A 20 3.62 3.89 1.90
CA ALA A 20 2.52 3.89 0.93
C ALA A 20 1.18 4.25 1.60
N GLU A 21 0.92 3.73 2.81
CA GLU A 21 -0.26 4.10 3.59
C GLU A 21 -0.25 5.57 4.03
N ALA A 22 0.90 6.08 4.49
CA ALA A 22 1.04 7.49 4.85
C ALA A 22 0.78 8.41 3.66
N LEU A 23 1.33 8.06 2.48
CA LEU A 23 1.08 8.78 1.23
C LEU A 23 -0.40 8.74 0.85
N LEU A 24 -1.04 7.56 0.92
CA LEU A 24 -2.45 7.40 0.60
C LEU A 24 -3.33 8.30 1.49
N ARG A 25 -3.08 8.33 2.81
CA ARG A 25 -3.79 9.22 3.73
C ARG A 25 -3.61 10.69 3.36
N GLY A 26 -2.36 11.10 3.11
CA GLY A 26 -2.06 12.48 2.70
C GLY A 26 -2.74 12.88 1.38
N LEU A 27 -2.82 11.96 0.40
CA LEU A 27 -3.52 12.20 -0.86
C LEU A 27 -5.03 12.34 -0.68
N ILE A 28 -5.64 11.55 0.21
CA ILE A 28 -7.07 11.66 0.55
C ILE A 28 -7.36 12.99 1.22
N GLU A 29 -6.53 13.41 2.18
CA GLU A 29 -6.68 14.71 2.86
C GLU A 29 -6.49 15.87 1.88
N ALA A 30 -5.44 15.83 1.05
CA ALA A 30 -5.19 16.86 0.04
C ALA A 30 -6.33 16.97 -0.97
N ARG A 31 -6.93 15.84 -1.37
CA ARG A 31 -8.12 15.81 -2.22
C ARG A 31 -9.30 16.51 -1.55
N GLN A 32 -9.60 16.21 -0.29
CA GLN A 32 -10.70 16.86 0.43
C GLN A 32 -10.50 18.38 0.55
N VAL A 33 -9.27 18.82 0.85
CA VAL A 33 -8.93 20.25 0.91
C VAL A 33 -9.08 20.91 -0.46
N SER A 34 -8.62 20.25 -1.52
CA SER A 34 -8.76 20.74 -2.90
C SER A 34 -10.23 20.87 -3.31
N ASP A 35 -11.03 19.82 -3.09
CA ASP A 35 -12.45 19.80 -3.43
C ASP A 35 -13.22 20.90 -2.69
N ARG A 36 -12.89 21.11 -1.40
CA ARG A 36 -13.46 22.20 -0.59
C ARG A 36 -13.13 23.58 -1.17
N ARG A 37 -11.86 23.84 -1.50
CA ARG A 37 -11.42 25.12 -2.08
C ARG A 37 -12.06 25.38 -3.44
N LEU A 38 -12.16 24.36 -4.29
CA LEU A 38 -12.81 24.47 -5.60
C LEU A 38 -14.29 24.82 -5.43
N ALA A 39 -14.99 24.17 -4.49
CA ALA A 39 -16.38 24.48 -4.17
C ALA A 39 -16.56 25.93 -3.65
N GLU A 40 -15.69 26.39 -2.75
CA GLU A 40 -15.70 27.77 -2.23
C GLU A 40 -15.50 28.81 -3.35
N LEU A 41 -14.62 28.52 -4.30
CA LEU A 41 -14.34 29.37 -5.46
C LEU A 41 -15.39 29.23 -6.57
N LYS A 42 -16.39 28.35 -6.42
CA LYS A 42 -17.35 27.96 -7.47
C LYS A 42 -16.66 27.50 -8.76
N LEU A 43 -15.46 26.95 -8.63
CA LEU A 43 -14.68 26.40 -9.72
C LEU A 43 -14.89 24.89 -9.75
N GLY A 44 -15.07 24.33 -10.95
CA GLY A 44 -15.04 22.89 -11.15
C GLY A 44 -13.62 22.41 -11.46
N ASP A 45 -13.30 21.17 -11.10
CA ASP A 45 -12.10 20.50 -11.59
C ASP A 45 -12.23 20.27 -13.11
N GLN A 46 -11.44 21.02 -13.89
CA GLN A 46 -11.48 20.98 -15.35
C GLN A 46 -11.08 19.62 -15.91
N LEU A 47 -10.14 18.92 -15.25
CA LEU A 47 -9.71 17.60 -15.68
C LEU A 47 -10.80 16.57 -15.41
N LYS A 48 -11.46 16.66 -14.25
CA LYS A 48 -12.59 15.81 -13.91
C LYS A 48 -13.78 16.05 -14.84
N LYS A 49 -14.00 17.29 -15.28
CA LYS A 49 -15.06 17.63 -16.23
C LYS A 49 -14.87 16.94 -17.59
N VAL A 50 -13.63 16.77 -18.03
CA VAL A 50 -13.29 16.18 -19.34
C VAL A 50 -13.14 14.66 -19.26
N THR A 51 -12.53 14.15 -18.19
CA THR A 51 -12.12 12.73 -18.10
C THR A 51 -12.97 11.91 -17.11
N GLY A 52 -13.85 12.56 -16.35
CA GLY A 52 -14.61 11.94 -15.26
C GLY A 52 -13.83 11.70 -13.97
N LYS A 53 -12.50 11.93 -13.95
CA LYS A 53 -11.63 11.73 -12.78
C LYS A 53 -10.67 12.91 -12.59
N SER A 54 -10.41 13.29 -11.35
CA SER A 54 -9.35 14.26 -11.05
C SER A 54 -7.97 13.60 -11.08
N SER A 55 -6.91 14.40 -11.21
CA SER A 55 -5.53 13.93 -11.02
C SER A 55 -5.34 13.32 -9.63
N MET A 56 -6.03 13.86 -8.62
CA MET A 56 -5.98 13.31 -7.26
C MET A 56 -6.71 11.97 -7.14
N ASP A 57 -7.84 11.78 -7.83
CA ASP A 57 -8.51 10.47 -7.86
C ASP A 57 -7.57 9.41 -8.47
N ASN A 58 -6.81 9.77 -9.51
CA ASN A 58 -5.84 8.87 -10.12
C ASN A 58 -4.65 8.57 -9.18
N ALA A 59 -4.14 9.57 -8.48
CA ALA A 59 -3.05 9.40 -7.52
C ALA A 59 -3.48 8.53 -6.32
N VAL A 60 -4.67 8.77 -5.76
CA VAL A 60 -5.25 7.94 -4.68
C VAL A 60 -5.41 6.50 -5.14
N ALA A 61 -5.97 6.28 -6.33
CA ALA A 61 -6.15 4.93 -6.87
C ALA A 61 -4.82 4.22 -7.10
N ALA A 62 -3.76 4.93 -7.51
CA ALA A 62 -2.43 4.37 -7.66
C ALA A 62 -1.81 3.99 -6.30
N ALA A 63 -1.89 4.88 -5.31
CA ALA A 63 -1.38 4.60 -3.96
C ALA A 63 -2.12 3.42 -3.30
N GLN A 64 -3.44 3.33 -3.48
CA GLN A 64 -4.23 2.19 -2.99
C GLN A 64 -3.73 0.86 -3.59
N ARG A 65 -3.51 0.81 -4.91
CA ARG A 65 -2.98 -0.40 -5.58
C ARG A 65 -1.62 -0.80 -5.01
N SER A 66 -0.74 0.17 -4.74
CA SER A 66 0.56 -0.11 -4.13
C SER A 66 0.43 -0.71 -2.73
N VAL A 67 -0.46 -0.16 -1.88
CA VAL A 67 -0.75 -0.72 -0.55
C VAL A 67 -1.27 -2.15 -0.66
N ASP A 68 -2.22 -2.40 -1.56
CA ASP A 68 -2.81 -3.72 -1.75
C ASP A 68 -1.77 -4.76 -2.21
N MET A 69 -0.87 -4.39 -3.12
CA MET A 69 0.23 -5.25 -3.57
C MET A 69 1.21 -5.57 -2.43
N LEU A 70 1.57 -4.58 -1.63
CA LEU A 70 2.50 -4.77 -0.51
C LEU A 70 1.88 -5.63 0.60
N ASN A 71 0.59 -5.46 0.88
CA ASN A 71 -0.13 -6.30 1.83
C ASN A 71 -0.15 -7.76 1.37
N ARG A 72 -0.41 -8.03 0.09
CA ARG A 72 -0.37 -9.39 -0.47
C ARG A 72 1.03 -10.00 -0.33
N ALA A 73 2.08 -9.25 -0.68
CA ALA A 73 3.45 -9.74 -0.52
C ALA A 73 3.77 -10.09 0.94
N LEU A 74 3.36 -9.25 1.90
CA LEU A 74 3.56 -9.52 3.33
C LEU A 74 2.78 -10.76 3.81
N ASP A 75 1.58 -10.98 3.31
CA ASP A 75 0.77 -12.14 3.68
C ASP A 75 1.32 -13.44 3.08
N ASP A 76 1.84 -13.40 1.85
CA ASP A 76 2.56 -14.53 1.26
C ASP A 76 3.81 -14.87 2.09
N PHE A 77 4.60 -13.88 2.50
CA PHE A 77 5.77 -14.10 3.37
C PHE A 77 5.40 -14.73 4.72
N LYS A 78 4.28 -14.34 5.34
CA LYS A 78 3.82 -14.93 6.61
C LYS A 78 3.37 -16.39 6.46
N ARG A 79 2.74 -16.72 5.34
CA ARG A 79 2.31 -18.09 5.03
C ARG A 79 3.51 -19.00 4.85
N ASP A 80 4.48 -18.57 4.05
CA ASP A 80 5.74 -19.31 3.86
C ASP A 80 6.46 -19.56 5.19
N LEU A 81 6.50 -18.55 6.08
CA LEU A 81 7.10 -18.71 7.41
C LEU A 81 6.38 -19.77 8.24
N SER A 82 5.06 -19.73 8.23
CA SER A 82 4.22 -20.68 8.98
C SER A 82 4.40 -22.11 8.48
N GLU A 83 4.56 -22.30 7.16
CA GLU A 83 4.83 -23.62 6.56
C GLU A 83 6.23 -24.14 6.91
N GLU A 84 7.27 -23.29 6.88
CA GLU A 84 8.64 -23.65 7.28
C GLU A 84 8.72 -23.99 8.78
N ASP A 85 8.05 -23.20 9.63
CA ASP A 85 7.96 -23.44 11.07
C ASP A 85 7.23 -24.76 11.40
N LEU A 86 6.14 -25.07 10.68
CA LEU A 86 5.44 -26.35 10.79
C LEU A 86 6.34 -27.50 10.32
N ALA A 87 7.05 -27.35 9.20
CA ALA A 87 7.96 -28.37 8.69
C ALA A 87 9.09 -28.68 9.68
N MET A 88 9.64 -27.67 10.36
CA MET A 88 10.65 -27.84 11.41
C MET A 88 10.10 -28.53 12.67
N ALA A 89 8.83 -28.28 13.02
CA ALA A 89 8.20 -28.90 14.19
C ALA A 89 7.87 -30.39 13.99
N TYR A 90 7.71 -30.83 12.74
CA TYR A 90 7.33 -32.20 12.38
C TYR A 90 8.47 -33.06 11.82
N ASP A 91 9.71 -32.57 11.74
CA ASP A 91 10.86 -33.40 11.38
C ASP A 91 11.20 -34.34 12.55
N PRO A 92 10.95 -35.66 12.45
CA PRO A 92 11.22 -36.61 13.53
C PRO A 92 12.68 -37.09 13.55
N LYS A 93 13.59 -36.45 12.81
CA LYS A 93 15.02 -36.80 12.81
C LYS A 93 15.86 -35.74 13.53
N LYS A 94 15.84 -35.81 14.87
CA LYS A 94 17.02 -35.55 15.69
C LYS A 94 17.48 -36.84 16.33
#